data_AF-A0A5D3A0D8-F1
#
_entry.id   AF-A0A5D3A0D8-F1
#
_cell.length_a   1.000
_cell.length_b   1.000
_cell.length_c   1.000
_cell.angle_alpha   90.00
_cell.angle_beta   90.00
_cell.angle_gamma   90.00
#
_symmetry.space_group_name_H-M   'P 1'
#
loop_
_entity.id
_entity.type
_entity.pdbx_description
1 polymer ?
#
loop_
_entity_poly.entity_id
_entity_poly.type
_entity_poly.pdbx_seq_one_letter_code
_entity_poly.pdbx_strand_id
1 'polypeptide(L)'
;MGKRLWLLLVVLVLGYGATMAIGFKGEKPKSGEGDVKQEWFLLPNSESVIKTDAGEMRVVRSHGGRIFEKLLHIGFIKMEPRTLFLPLYLDSNLILFIHAGQATVGLIYKDHMVERELKNGDVYQIPAGSTFYILNTEESQRLHIICSIDPSESLNMGTFQPFFIGEGTYPTSVLAGFGSETLSTAFNVSASKVSGILRKQQEGPIVYLTHSHGSSIWTKFLLLEQQDRLKHVKRMHKAPKSYNIYKKSPDFKNNYGWRTEVDGSEYKPLKNAGIGIFLVNLTAGSMLAPHLNPRATEYSIVLRGSGRVQVVYPNGTLAMDTYAKEGDMFWVPRYFPFCQIASKSEPFKFLGFTTSSHKNRPQFLVGANSLLHTLNNLELADAFGVSKKRIRRLINAQHESVILPLSSLTDDDDKKNKVFAF
;
A
#
# COMPACT_ATOMS: atom_id res chain seq x y z
N MET A 1 42.20 27.27 9.60
CA MET A 1 40.75 27.57 9.45
C MET A 1 39.83 26.34 9.53
N GLY A 2 40.30 25.09 9.48
CA GLY A 2 39.42 23.89 9.43
C GLY A 2 38.88 23.34 10.77
N LYS A 3 39.52 23.60 11.91
CA LYS A 3 39.09 23.01 13.21
C LYS A 3 37.93 23.75 13.89
N ARG A 4 37.78 25.06 13.66
CA ARG A 4 36.67 25.86 14.21
C ARG A 4 35.33 25.59 13.52
N LEU A 5 35.34 25.21 12.25
CA LEU A 5 34.13 24.90 11.49
C LEU A 5 33.47 23.58 11.95
N TRP A 6 34.28 22.58 12.33
CA TRP A 6 33.79 21.30 12.87
C TRP A 6 33.15 21.44 14.25
N LEU A 7 33.73 22.25 15.14
CA LEU A 7 33.15 22.54 16.46
C LEU A 7 31.82 23.31 16.35
N LEU A 8 31.70 24.24 15.40
CA LEU A 8 30.45 24.96 15.15
C LEU A 8 29.35 24.05 14.59
N LEU A 9 29.70 23.10 13.71
CA LEU A 9 28.75 22.09 13.18
C LEU A 9 28.26 21.14 14.28
N VAL A 10 29.13 20.67 15.18
CA VAL A 10 28.73 19.79 16.29
C VAL A 10 27.86 20.54 17.30
N VAL A 11 28.15 21.80 17.59
CA VAL A 11 27.30 22.64 18.47
C VAL A 11 25.97 22.98 17.82
N LEU A 12 25.90 23.17 16.50
CA LEU A 12 24.64 23.37 15.77
C LEU A 12 23.79 22.09 15.76
N VAL A 13 24.38 20.91 15.57
CA VAL A 13 23.66 19.63 15.60
C VAL A 13 23.16 19.30 17.01
N LEU A 14 23.96 19.56 18.06
CA LEU A 14 23.53 19.39 19.44
C LEU A 14 22.52 20.45 19.90
N GLY A 15 22.66 21.69 19.42
CA GLY A 15 21.72 22.78 19.69
C GLY A 15 20.35 22.57 19.03
N TYR A 16 20.31 22.01 17.82
CA TYR A 16 19.06 21.63 17.15
C TYR A 16 18.42 20.39 17.77
N GLY A 17 19.24 19.45 18.29
CA GLY A 17 18.76 18.31 19.08
C GLY A 17 18.11 18.74 20.41
N ALA A 18 18.63 19.80 21.04
CA ALA A 18 18.10 20.32 22.30
C ALA A 18 16.82 21.15 22.13
N THR A 19 16.66 21.91 21.03
CA THR A 19 15.40 22.66 20.79
C THR A 19 14.22 21.75 20.48
N MET A 20 14.44 20.58 19.88
CA MET A 20 13.39 19.56 19.70
C MET A 20 13.01 18.85 21.02
N ALA A 21 13.92 18.80 22.00
CA ALA A 21 13.66 18.18 23.31
C ALA A 21 12.86 19.10 24.27
N ILE A 22 12.82 20.41 24.02
CA ILE A 22 12.21 21.40 24.93
C ILE A 22 10.78 21.80 24.49
N GLY A 23 10.28 21.30 23.36
CA GLY A 23 8.92 21.56 22.84
C GLY A 23 7.78 20.73 23.46
N PHE A 24 7.96 20.10 24.62
CA PHE A 24 6.91 19.33 25.32
C PHE A 24 6.57 19.94 26.68
N LYS A 25 6.07 21.18 26.68
CA LYS A 25 5.34 21.74 27.82
C LYS A 25 4.29 22.73 27.32
N GLY A 26 3.06 22.25 27.18
CA GLY A 26 1.89 23.03 26.78
C GLY A 26 0.60 22.29 27.07
N GLU A 27 0.06 22.58 28.25
CA GLU A 27 -1.32 22.48 28.76
C GLU A 27 -2.17 21.20 28.54
N LYS A 28 -2.59 20.63 29.67
CA LYS A 28 -3.55 19.53 29.81
C LYS A 28 -4.97 19.97 29.43
N PRO A 29 -5.71 19.19 28.63
CA PRO A 29 -7.12 18.91 28.90
C PRO A 29 -7.22 17.68 29.81
N LYS A 30 -8.01 17.76 30.87
CA LYS A 30 -8.34 16.63 31.73
C LYS A 30 -9.31 15.69 30.99
N SER A 31 -8.81 14.57 30.46
CA SER A 31 -9.56 13.32 30.30
C SER A 31 -8.65 12.17 29.84
N GLY A 32 -8.61 11.08 30.63
CA GLY A 32 -8.24 9.72 30.21
C GLY A 32 -6.88 9.48 29.51
N GLU A 33 -5.75 9.66 30.20
CA GLU A 33 -4.42 9.24 29.71
C GLU A 33 -4.20 7.73 29.92
N GLY A 34 -4.58 6.91 28.94
CA GLY A 34 -4.27 5.47 28.93
C GLY A 34 -4.43 4.85 27.54
N ASP A 35 -5.59 5.03 26.91
CA ASP A 35 -5.94 4.27 25.69
C ASP A 35 -5.66 4.99 24.37
N VAL A 36 -5.59 6.32 24.35
CA VAL A 36 -5.62 7.10 23.09
C VAL A 36 -4.32 7.02 22.26
N LYS A 37 -3.19 6.57 22.82
CA LYS A 37 -1.89 6.57 22.11
C LYS A 37 -1.56 5.26 21.36
N GLN A 38 -2.18 4.14 21.73
CA GLN A 38 -1.88 2.81 21.15
C GLN A 38 -2.49 2.60 19.76
N GLU A 39 -3.56 3.31 19.40
CA GLU A 39 -4.42 2.94 18.27
C GLU A 39 -4.02 3.51 16.91
N TRP A 40 -3.02 4.41 16.83
CA TRP A 40 -2.79 5.14 15.57
C TRP A 40 -2.06 4.30 14.52
N PHE A 41 -1.34 3.26 14.93
CA PHE A 41 -0.64 2.33 14.04
C PHE A 41 -1.61 1.34 13.38
N LEU A 42 -2.78 1.10 13.98
CA LEU A 42 -3.87 0.39 13.34
C LEU A 42 -4.69 1.37 12.51
N LEU A 43 -5.18 0.88 11.38
CA LEU A 43 -6.01 1.66 10.49
C LEU A 43 -7.38 0.96 10.35
N PRO A 44 -8.22 1.04 11.40
CA PRO A 44 -9.44 0.22 11.51
C PRO A 44 -10.56 0.70 10.58
N ASN A 45 -10.55 1.98 10.21
CA ASN A 45 -11.68 2.62 9.55
C ASN A 45 -11.43 2.75 8.04
N SER A 46 -12.16 1.96 7.26
CA SER A 46 -12.30 2.16 5.82
C SER A 46 -13.64 2.81 5.51
N GLU A 47 -13.60 3.92 4.77
CA GLU A 47 -14.78 4.66 4.33
C GLU A 47 -15.19 4.20 2.93
N SER A 48 -16.48 3.96 2.72
CA SER A 48 -17.01 3.74 1.38
C SER A 48 -17.02 5.06 0.61
N VAL A 49 -16.24 5.13 -0.48
CA VAL A 49 -16.18 6.31 -1.38
C VAL A 49 -16.97 6.10 -2.67
N ILE A 50 -17.22 4.84 -3.04
CA ILE A 50 -18.10 4.44 -4.14
C ILE A 50 -18.90 3.23 -3.68
N LYS A 51 -20.21 3.24 -3.90
CA LYS A 51 -21.08 2.10 -3.65
C LYS A 51 -22.21 2.05 -4.67
N THR A 52 -22.31 0.93 -5.38
CA THR A 52 -23.39 0.60 -6.32
C THR A 52 -23.74 -0.89 -6.17
N ASP A 53 -24.78 -1.36 -6.86
CA ASP A 53 -25.13 -2.79 -6.88
C ASP A 53 -24.11 -3.65 -7.64
N ALA A 54 -23.24 -3.03 -8.44
CA ALA A 54 -22.22 -3.67 -9.26
C ALA A 54 -20.83 -3.67 -8.60
N GLY A 55 -20.63 -2.90 -7.53
CA GLY A 55 -19.35 -2.87 -6.83
C GLY A 55 -19.21 -1.80 -5.78
N GLU A 56 -18.07 -1.82 -5.11
CA GLU A 56 -17.73 -0.91 -4.01
C GLU A 56 -16.25 -0.51 -4.10
N MET A 57 -15.95 0.75 -3.80
CA MET A 57 -14.61 1.20 -3.46
C MET A 57 -14.61 1.73 -2.03
N ARG A 58 -13.77 1.14 -1.18
CA ARG A 58 -13.50 1.62 0.17
C ARG A 58 -12.08 2.15 0.25
N VAL A 59 -11.86 3.20 1.04
CA VAL A 59 -10.53 3.77 1.25
C VAL A 59 -10.24 3.91 2.73
N VAL A 60 -9.03 3.51 3.10
CA VAL A 60 -8.46 3.79 4.40
C VAL A 60 -7.49 4.95 4.24
N ARG A 61 -7.82 6.06 4.88
CA ARG A 61 -6.98 7.24 4.91
C ARG A 61 -5.89 7.03 5.94
N SER A 62 -4.69 7.45 5.57
CA SER A 62 -3.57 7.51 6.50
C SER A 62 -3.59 8.84 7.21
N HIS A 63 -3.47 8.79 8.53
CA HIS A 63 -3.50 9.98 9.36
C HIS A 63 -2.15 10.70 9.26
N GLY A 64 -2.18 11.92 8.73
CA GLY A 64 -1.02 12.81 8.72
C GLY A 64 -0.88 13.57 10.03
N GLY A 65 0.38 13.81 10.41
CA GLY A 65 0.78 14.71 11.49
C GLY A 65 2.12 15.35 11.13
N ARG A 66 2.54 16.39 11.88
CA ARG A 66 3.79 17.15 11.65
C ARG A 66 5.09 16.32 11.56
N ILE A 67 5.02 15.01 11.85
CA ILE A 67 6.15 14.10 12.00
C ILE A 67 6.33 13.18 10.78
N PHE A 68 5.35 13.06 9.87
CA PHE A 68 5.35 12.03 8.82
C PHE A 68 5.41 12.62 7.40
N GLU A 69 6.48 12.33 6.67
CA GLU A 69 6.86 13.05 5.43
C GLU A 69 6.12 12.61 4.15
N LYS A 70 5.61 11.37 4.05
CA LYS A 70 4.84 10.91 2.87
C LYS A 70 3.64 10.07 3.28
N LEU A 71 2.44 10.56 2.98
CA LEU A 71 1.19 9.87 3.21
C LEU A 71 0.87 8.92 2.05
N LEU A 72 0.27 7.79 2.37
CA LEU A 72 -0.23 6.84 1.39
C LEU A 72 -1.61 6.37 1.83
N HIS A 73 -2.65 6.51 1.01
CA HIS A 73 -3.95 5.93 1.31
C HIS A 73 -4.07 4.55 0.66
N ILE A 74 -4.90 3.68 1.23
CA ILE A 74 -5.10 2.32 0.69
C ILE A 74 -6.55 2.17 0.26
N GLY A 75 -6.75 1.84 -1.01
CA GLY A 75 -8.04 1.56 -1.61
C GLY A 75 -8.31 0.07 -1.76
N PHE A 76 -9.56 -0.32 -1.59
CA PHE A 76 -10.08 -1.65 -1.82
C PHE A 76 -11.22 -1.53 -2.83
N ILE A 77 -11.05 -2.12 -4.00
CA ILE A 77 -12.06 -2.11 -5.06
C ILE A 77 -12.59 -3.53 -5.19
N LYS A 78 -13.91 -3.68 -5.05
CA LYS A 78 -14.64 -4.92 -5.28
C LYS A 78 -15.62 -4.71 -6.42
N MET A 79 -15.59 -5.61 -7.39
CA MET A 79 -16.43 -5.55 -8.57
C MET A 79 -17.09 -6.90 -8.80
N GLU A 80 -18.41 -6.89 -9.02
CA GLU A 80 -19.19 -8.08 -9.36
C GLU A 80 -18.81 -8.60 -10.75
N PRO A 81 -19.16 -9.85 -11.10
CA PRO A 81 -19.00 -10.37 -12.45
C PRO A 81 -19.68 -9.49 -13.50
N ARG A 82 -19.10 -9.38 -14.69
CA ARG A 82 -19.63 -8.58 -15.82
C ARG A 82 -19.92 -7.12 -15.46
N THR A 83 -18.90 -6.43 -14.96
CA THR A 83 -19.00 -5.02 -14.53
C THR A 83 -17.92 -4.14 -15.15
N LEU A 84 -18.21 -2.83 -15.19
CA LEU A 84 -17.32 -1.77 -15.65
C LEU A 84 -17.21 -0.69 -14.56
N PHE A 85 -15.98 -0.38 -14.15
CA PHE A 85 -15.66 0.88 -13.51
C PHE A 85 -15.53 1.93 -14.61
N LEU A 86 -16.45 2.90 -14.64
CA LEU A 86 -16.58 3.91 -15.68
C LEU A 86 -15.27 4.66 -15.96
N PRO A 87 -15.04 5.13 -17.20
CA PRO A 87 -13.87 5.91 -17.55
C PRO A 87 -13.71 7.20 -16.72
N LEU A 88 -12.56 7.34 -16.08
CA LEU A 88 -12.18 8.50 -15.27
C LEU A 88 -10.67 8.75 -15.29
N TYR A 89 -10.24 9.93 -14.84
CA TYR A 89 -8.87 10.18 -14.41
C TYR A 89 -8.88 10.70 -12.97
N LEU A 90 -7.74 10.55 -12.28
CA LEU A 90 -7.57 10.99 -10.89
C LEU A 90 -6.44 12.01 -10.78
N ASP A 91 -6.49 12.85 -9.77
CA ASP A 91 -5.36 13.71 -9.33
C ASP A 91 -4.28 12.94 -8.53
N SER A 92 -4.30 11.61 -8.53
CA SER A 92 -3.47 10.78 -7.65
C SER A 92 -2.88 9.60 -8.41
N ASN A 93 -1.66 9.20 -8.06
CA ASN A 93 -1.05 7.99 -8.63
C ASN A 93 -1.60 6.74 -7.94
N LEU A 94 -1.95 5.72 -8.72
CA LEU A 94 -2.37 4.42 -8.20
C LEU A 94 -1.35 3.34 -8.51
N ILE A 95 -1.07 2.49 -7.52
CA ILE A 95 -0.47 1.17 -7.74
C ILE A 95 -1.54 0.13 -7.42
N LEU A 96 -2.02 -0.57 -8.44
CA LEU A 96 -2.97 -1.66 -8.31
C LEU A 96 -2.24 -2.95 -7.99
N PHE A 97 -2.84 -3.77 -7.13
CA PHE A 97 -2.50 -5.17 -6.90
C PHE A 97 -3.77 -6.02 -7.03
N ILE A 98 -3.77 -6.97 -7.96
CA ILE A 98 -4.92 -7.87 -8.14
C ILE A 98 -4.90 -8.95 -7.05
N HIS A 99 -5.75 -8.78 -6.04
CA HIS A 99 -5.85 -9.69 -4.91
C HIS A 99 -6.67 -10.95 -5.22
N ALA A 100 -7.72 -10.85 -6.04
CA ALA A 100 -8.51 -11.97 -6.53
C ALA A 100 -9.20 -11.62 -7.86
N GLY A 101 -9.42 -12.62 -8.73
CA GLY A 101 -10.05 -12.43 -10.04
C GLY A 101 -9.09 -11.99 -11.14
N GLN A 102 -9.68 -11.54 -12.25
CA GLN A 102 -8.99 -11.00 -13.43
C GLN A 102 -9.63 -9.66 -13.81
N ALA A 103 -8.82 -8.75 -14.34
CA ALA A 103 -9.25 -7.43 -14.75
C ALA A 103 -8.68 -7.07 -16.11
N THR A 104 -9.48 -6.43 -16.96
CA THR A 104 -8.94 -5.67 -18.10
C THR A 104 -8.87 -4.21 -17.70
N VAL A 105 -7.66 -3.64 -17.65
CA VAL A 105 -7.44 -2.22 -17.37
C VAL A 105 -7.12 -1.51 -18.67
N GLY A 106 -8.00 -0.61 -19.08
CA GLY A 106 -7.78 0.30 -20.18
C GLY A 106 -7.22 1.63 -19.67
N LEU A 107 -6.20 2.18 -20.34
CA LEU A 107 -5.49 3.39 -19.93
C LEU A 107 -5.04 4.21 -21.15
N ILE A 108 -5.18 5.53 -21.09
CA ILE A 108 -4.51 6.44 -22.01
C ILE A 108 -3.04 6.61 -21.58
N TYR A 109 -2.11 6.12 -22.40
CA TYR A 109 -0.68 6.23 -22.20
C TYR A 109 -0.03 6.92 -23.41
N LYS A 110 0.58 8.09 -23.18
CA LYS A 110 1.20 8.92 -24.24
C LYS A 110 0.25 9.09 -25.45
N ASP A 111 -0.94 9.63 -25.17
CA ASP A 111 -1.98 9.96 -26.16
C ASP A 111 -2.59 8.75 -26.88
N HIS A 112 -2.37 7.54 -26.37
CA HIS A 112 -2.88 6.31 -26.98
C HIS A 112 -3.57 5.42 -25.95
N MET A 113 -4.72 4.88 -26.34
CA MET A 113 -5.40 3.86 -25.56
C MET A 113 -4.61 2.55 -25.57
N VAL A 114 -4.40 2.00 -24.38
CA VAL A 114 -3.74 0.71 -24.17
C VAL A 114 -4.54 -0.10 -23.16
N GLU A 115 -4.74 -1.38 -23.45
CA GLU A 115 -5.34 -2.33 -22.52
C GLU A 115 -4.32 -3.31 -21.95
N ARG A 116 -4.57 -3.75 -20.71
CA ARG A 116 -3.83 -4.79 -20.02
C ARG A 116 -4.78 -5.74 -19.33
N GLU A 117 -4.62 -7.01 -19.64
CA GLU A 117 -5.17 -8.08 -18.82
C GLU A 117 -4.28 -8.27 -17.60
N LEU A 118 -4.87 -8.15 -16.42
CA LEU A 118 -4.25 -8.30 -15.13
C LEU A 118 -4.89 -9.50 -14.43
N LYS A 119 -4.05 -10.33 -13.80
CA LYS A 119 -4.49 -11.50 -13.03
C LYS A 119 -3.97 -11.45 -11.61
N ASN A 120 -4.43 -12.38 -10.78
CA ASN A 120 -3.97 -12.52 -9.39
C ASN A 120 -2.44 -12.36 -9.24
N GLY A 121 -2.04 -11.43 -8.36
CA GLY A 121 -0.65 -11.10 -8.09
C GLY A 121 -0.03 -10.04 -9.00
N ASP A 122 -0.72 -9.61 -10.05
CA ASP A 122 -0.24 -8.55 -10.92
C ASP A 122 -0.28 -7.19 -10.22
N VAL A 123 0.81 -6.45 -10.41
CA VAL A 123 1.02 -5.07 -9.98
C VAL A 123 1.03 -4.16 -11.21
N TYR A 124 0.23 -3.09 -11.18
CA TYR A 124 0.12 -2.17 -12.31
C TYR A 124 -0.02 -0.72 -11.87
N GLN A 125 0.66 0.21 -12.55
CA GLN A 125 0.58 1.64 -12.23
C GLN A 125 -0.45 2.32 -13.12
N ILE A 126 -1.27 3.18 -12.51
CA ILE A 126 -2.07 4.19 -13.21
C ILE A 126 -1.55 5.56 -12.76
N PRO A 127 -0.88 6.33 -13.64
CA PRO A 127 -0.38 7.65 -13.29
C PRO A 127 -1.52 8.65 -13.07
N ALA A 128 -1.28 9.64 -12.20
CA ALA A 128 -2.18 10.80 -12.06
C ALA A 128 -2.44 11.45 -13.43
N GLY A 129 -3.67 11.95 -13.64
CA GLY A 129 -4.14 12.57 -14.87
C GLY A 129 -4.37 11.62 -16.05
N SER A 130 -3.98 10.34 -15.96
CA SER A 130 -4.20 9.38 -17.04
C SER A 130 -5.61 8.81 -16.97
N THR A 131 -6.39 8.98 -18.05
CA THR A 131 -7.72 8.38 -18.14
C THR A 131 -7.64 6.87 -18.19
N PHE A 132 -8.45 6.18 -17.39
CA PHE A 132 -8.53 4.73 -17.35
C PHE A 132 -9.95 4.23 -17.10
N TYR A 133 -10.16 2.94 -17.31
CA TYR A 133 -11.30 2.18 -16.81
C TYR A 133 -10.84 0.79 -16.34
N ILE A 134 -11.69 0.10 -15.58
CA ILE A 134 -11.45 -1.27 -15.14
C ILE A 134 -12.66 -2.11 -15.54
N LEU A 135 -12.41 -3.24 -16.20
CA LEU A 135 -13.42 -4.20 -16.60
C LEU A 135 -13.23 -5.51 -15.84
N ASN A 136 -14.31 -6.02 -15.27
CA ASN A 136 -14.42 -7.42 -14.88
C ASN A 136 -15.31 -8.14 -15.90
N THR A 137 -14.70 -8.87 -16.83
CA THR A 137 -15.41 -9.62 -17.88
C THR A 137 -15.79 -11.03 -17.46
N GLU A 138 -15.33 -11.49 -16.28
CA GLU A 138 -15.62 -12.83 -15.80
C GLU A 138 -17.12 -13.01 -15.53
N GLU A 139 -17.64 -14.21 -15.79
CA GLU A 139 -19.07 -14.51 -15.66
C GLU A 139 -19.49 -14.86 -14.23
N SER A 140 -18.58 -15.43 -13.45
CA SER A 140 -18.86 -15.96 -12.11
C SER A 140 -17.88 -15.49 -11.03
N GLN A 141 -16.73 -14.91 -11.42
CA GLN A 141 -15.71 -14.52 -10.47
C GLN A 141 -15.77 -13.01 -10.15
N ARG A 142 -15.82 -12.69 -8.86
CA ARG A 142 -15.65 -11.33 -8.36
C ARG A 142 -14.19 -10.89 -8.48
N LEU A 143 -14.00 -9.61 -8.78
CA LEU A 143 -12.70 -8.98 -8.86
C LEU A 143 -12.42 -8.19 -7.58
N HIS A 144 -11.31 -8.50 -6.91
CA HIS A 144 -10.83 -7.77 -5.74
C HIS A 144 -9.45 -7.15 -6.03
N ILE A 145 -9.36 -5.83 -5.95
CA ILE A 145 -8.12 -5.06 -6.13
C ILE A 145 -7.80 -4.34 -4.83
N ILE A 146 -6.53 -4.43 -4.41
CA ILE A 146 -5.97 -3.56 -3.37
C ILE A 146 -5.09 -2.55 -4.10
N CYS A 147 -5.23 -1.27 -3.80
CA CYS A 147 -4.39 -0.24 -4.41
C CYS A 147 -3.81 0.73 -3.39
N SER A 148 -2.61 1.21 -3.66
CA SER A 148 -2.09 2.41 -2.99
C SER A 148 -2.51 3.65 -3.76
N ILE A 149 -2.93 4.68 -3.05
CA ILE A 149 -3.30 6.00 -3.57
C ILE A 149 -2.29 6.99 -3.02
N ASP A 150 -1.42 7.51 -3.89
CA ASP A 150 -0.42 8.51 -3.55
C ASP A 150 -0.95 9.92 -3.85
N PRO A 151 -1.23 10.73 -2.80
CA PRO A 151 -1.78 12.07 -2.96
C PRO A 151 -0.73 13.15 -3.24
N SER A 152 0.53 12.79 -3.58
CA SER A 152 1.60 13.76 -3.86
C SER A 152 1.28 14.77 -4.97
N GLU A 153 0.42 14.40 -5.91
CA GLU A 153 -0.06 15.28 -6.99
C GLU A 153 -1.49 15.79 -6.72
N SER A 154 -2.04 15.56 -5.52
CA SER A 154 -3.45 15.85 -5.23
C SER A 154 -3.72 17.35 -5.17
N LEU A 155 -4.94 17.71 -5.58
CA LEU A 155 -5.50 19.05 -5.43
C LEU A 155 -5.88 19.38 -3.98
N ASN A 156 -5.70 18.44 -3.04
CA ASN A 156 -6.09 18.58 -1.63
C ASN A 156 -7.60 18.83 -1.42
N MET A 157 -8.43 18.37 -2.36
CA MET A 157 -9.90 18.47 -2.32
C MET A 157 -10.56 17.20 -1.76
N GLY A 158 -9.85 16.44 -0.92
CA GLY A 158 -10.31 15.17 -0.35
C GLY A 158 -9.19 14.14 -0.29
N THR A 159 -9.57 12.86 -0.32
CA THR A 159 -8.62 11.72 -0.34
C THR A 159 -7.93 11.58 -1.70
N PHE A 160 -8.71 11.78 -2.76
CA PHE A 160 -8.33 11.88 -4.16
C PHE A 160 -9.53 12.50 -4.88
N GLN A 161 -9.31 13.14 -6.01
CA GLN A 161 -10.35 13.75 -6.81
C GLN A 161 -10.58 12.94 -8.10
N PRO A 162 -11.72 12.25 -8.24
CA PRO A 162 -12.10 11.63 -9.50
C PRO A 162 -12.72 12.63 -10.46
N PHE A 163 -12.37 12.47 -11.74
CA PHE A 163 -12.93 13.22 -12.85
C PHE A 163 -13.51 12.23 -13.86
N PHE A 164 -14.83 12.04 -13.78
CA PHE A 164 -15.53 11.10 -14.64
C PHE A 164 -15.71 11.69 -16.04
N ILE A 165 -15.34 10.90 -17.05
CA ILE A 165 -15.58 11.24 -18.45
C ILE A 165 -16.91 10.66 -18.89
N GLY A 166 -17.20 9.43 -18.44
CA GLY A 166 -18.45 8.72 -18.71
C GLY A 166 -19.68 9.57 -18.41
N GLU A 167 -20.56 9.68 -19.40
CA GLU A 167 -21.63 10.67 -19.46
C GLU A 167 -22.85 10.28 -18.62
N GLY A 168 -23.13 11.03 -17.56
CA GLY A 168 -24.26 10.77 -16.67
C GLY A 168 -24.46 11.84 -15.60
N THR A 169 -25.48 11.67 -14.76
CA THR A 169 -25.75 12.52 -13.59
C THR A 169 -25.31 11.91 -12.27
N TYR A 170 -24.98 10.61 -12.26
CA TYR A 170 -24.39 9.92 -11.12
C TYR A 170 -23.39 8.86 -11.60
N PRO A 171 -22.08 9.13 -11.56
CA PRO A 171 -21.45 10.40 -11.22
C PRO A 171 -21.64 11.45 -12.34
N THR A 172 -21.58 12.74 -11.98
CA THR A 172 -21.60 13.83 -12.96
C THR A 172 -20.31 13.83 -13.80
N SER A 173 -20.45 13.79 -15.12
CA SER A 173 -19.32 13.92 -16.05
C SER A 173 -18.71 15.32 -16.02
N VAL A 174 -17.39 15.43 -16.21
CA VAL A 174 -16.72 16.73 -16.42
C VAL A 174 -17.29 17.48 -17.63
N LEU A 175 -17.84 16.75 -18.61
CA LEU A 175 -18.47 17.35 -19.78
C LEU A 175 -19.71 18.16 -19.42
N ALA A 176 -20.43 17.78 -18.36
CA ALA A 176 -21.64 18.47 -17.93
C ALA A 176 -21.37 19.89 -17.38
N GLY A 177 -20.11 20.22 -17.07
CA GLY A 177 -19.72 21.56 -16.62
C GLY A 177 -19.57 22.59 -17.74
N PHE A 178 -19.49 22.15 -19.01
CA PHE A 178 -19.38 23.07 -20.15
C PHE A 178 -20.75 23.56 -20.64
N GLY A 179 -20.77 24.77 -21.19
CA GLY A 179 -21.98 25.36 -21.77
C GLY A 179 -22.52 24.51 -22.93
N SER A 180 -23.85 24.50 -23.09
CA SER A 180 -24.52 23.74 -24.14
C SER A 180 -24.05 24.12 -25.55
N GLU A 181 -23.87 25.41 -25.81
CA GLU A 181 -23.34 25.94 -27.08
C GLU A 181 -21.89 25.50 -27.32
N THR A 182 -21.06 25.52 -26.28
CA THR A 182 -19.67 25.04 -26.33
C THR A 182 -19.62 23.58 -26.71
N LEU A 183 -20.42 22.73 -26.05
CA LEU A 183 -20.46 21.30 -26.35
C LEU A 183 -21.08 21.00 -27.72
N SER A 184 -22.16 21.68 -28.10
CA SER A 184 -22.74 21.50 -29.44
C SER A 184 -21.76 21.88 -30.54
N THR A 185 -20.99 22.95 -30.33
CA THR A 185 -19.93 23.37 -31.25
C THR A 185 -18.79 22.36 -31.27
N ALA A 186 -18.29 21.93 -30.11
CA ALA A 186 -17.18 20.99 -29.99
C ALA A 186 -17.50 19.60 -30.57
N PHE A 187 -18.71 19.09 -30.33
CA PHE A 187 -19.18 17.81 -30.89
C PHE A 187 -19.74 17.94 -32.31
N ASN A 188 -19.91 19.17 -32.82
CA ASN A 188 -20.52 19.47 -34.12
C ASN A 188 -21.90 18.80 -34.31
N VAL A 189 -22.76 18.92 -33.31
CA VAL A 189 -24.14 18.38 -33.31
C VAL A 189 -25.07 19.32 -32.55
N SER A 190 -26.39 19.15 -32.68
CA SER A 190 -27.35 19.99 -31.95
C SER A 190 -27.24 19.84 -30.43
N ALA A 191 -27.45 20.93 -29.68
CA ALA A 191 -27.46 20.92 -28.21
C ALA A 191 -28.49 19.93 -27.62
N SER A 192 -29.62 19.73 -28.32
CA SER A 192 -30.63 18.73 -27.95
C SER A 192 -30.09 17.30 -28.03
N LYS A 193 -29.30 16.98 -29.07
CA LYS A 193 -28.68 15.67 -29.24
C LYS A 193 -27.61 15.42 -28.17
N VAL A 194 -26.78 16.42 -27.88
CA VAL A 194 -25.81 16.36 -26.77
C VAL A 194 -26.53 16.10 -25.46
N SER A 195 -27.51 16.93 -25.11
CA SER A 195 -28.24 16.82 -23.83
C SER A 195 -29.00 15.50 -23.69
N GLY A 196 -29.54 14.98 -24.80
CA GLY A 196 -30.24 13.69 -24.81
C GLY A 196 -29.33 12.48 -24.58
N ILE A 197 -28.03 12.60 -24.80
CA ILE A 197 -27.04 11.54 -24.53
C ILE A 197 -26.40 11.75 -23.15
N LEU A 198 -25.97 12.97 -22.83
CA LEU A 198 -25.21 13.30 -21.61
C LEU A 198 -25.92 12.94 -20.28
N ARG A 199 -27.23 12.71 -20.30
CA ARG A 199 -28.07 12.49 -19.11
C ARG A 199 -28.51 11.04 -18.89
N LYS A 200 -28.04 10.11 -19.74
CA LYS A 200 -28.56 8.73 -19.75
C LYS A 200 -28.03 7.84 -18.63
N GLN A 201 -26.76 7.96 -18.24
CA GLN A 201 -26.19 7.11 -17.20
C GLN A 201 -26.47 7.68 -15.80
N GLN A 202 -27.02 6.85 -14.91
CA GLN A 202 -27.34 7.23 -13.53
C GLN A 202 -27.06 6.09 -12.52
N GLU A 203 -26.48 4.97 -12.96
CA GLU A 203 -26.25 3.76 -12.15
C GLU A 203 -25.02 3.85 -11.23
N GLY A 204 -24.28 4.95 -11.27
CA GLY A 204 -23.09 5.18 -10.46
C GLY A 204 -21.77 4.81 -11.16
N PRO A 205 -20.64 4.94 -10.43
CA PRO A 205 -19.30 4.78 -11.02
C PRO A 205 -18.91 3.36 -11.43
N ILE A 206 -19.59 2.35 -10.89
CA ILE A 206 -19.40 0.93 -11.23
C ILE A 206 -20.76 0.40 -11.67
N VAL A 207 -20.84 -0.16 -12.87
CA VAL A 207 -22.10 -0.55 -13.51
C VAL A 207 -22.04 -1.97 -14.06
N TYR A 208 -23.19 -2.63 -14.16
CA TYR A 208 -23.29 -3.91 -14.87
C TYR A 208 -23.20 -3.69 -16.39
N LEU A 209 -22.59 -4.64 -17.08
CA LEU A 209 -22.58 -4.66 -18.53
C LEU A 209 -23.96 -5.11 -19.04
N THR A 210 -24.71 -4.19 -19.65
CA THR A 210 -26.11 -4.37 -20.09
C THR A 210 -26.28 -5.21 -21.36
N HIS A 211 -25.20 -5.51 -22.07
CA HIS A 211 -25.21 -6.37 -23.23
C HIS A 211 -24.09 -7.41 -23.13
N SER A 212 -24.28 -8.57 -23.76
CA SER A 212 -23.24 -9.47 -24.22
C SER A 212 -22.37 -8.76 -25.28
N HIS A 213 -21.75 -7.64 -24.93
CA HIS A 213 -20.77 -7.00 -25.77
C HIS A 213 -19.50 -7.84 -25.71
N GLY A 214 -19.50 -8.92 -26.49
CA GLY A 214 -18.33 -9.50 -27.13
C GLY A 214 -17.67 -8.53 -28.12
N SER A 215 -17.87 -7.22 -27.96
CA SER A 215 -17.15 -6.15 -28.64
C SER A 215 -16.26 -5.44 -27.62
N SER A 216 -15.30 -6.15 -27.06
CA SER A 216 -14.18 -5.51 -26.37
C SER A 216 -13.46 -4.54 -27.33
N ILE A 217 -12.64 -3.64 -26.81
CA ILE A 217 -11.69 -2.91 -27.66
C ILE A 217 -10.87 -3.90 -28.51
N TRP A 218 -10.62 -5.11 -28.00
CA TRP A 218 -10.02 -6.21 -28.78
C TRP A 218 -10.82 -6.62 -30.01
N THR A 219 -12.15 -6.69 -29.95
CA THR A 219 -12.97 -6.98 -31.14
C THR A 219 -12.87 -5.85 -32.16
N LYS A 220 -12.86 -4.59 -31.72
CA LYS A 220 -12.59 -3.44 -32.60
C LYS A 220 -11.16 -3.47 -33.16
N PHE A 221 -10.16 -3.91 -32.38
CA PHE A 221 -8.78 -4.10 -32.82
C PHE A 221 -8.63 -5.21 -33.87
N LEU A 222 -9.33 -6.34 -33.71
CA LEU A 222 -9.32 -7.43 -34.69
C LEU A 222 -9.91 -7.01 -36.03
N LEU A 223 -10.83 -6.05 -36.02
CA LEU A 223 -11.45 -5.45 -37.21
C LEU A 223 -10.58 -4.39 -37.90
N LEU A 224 -9.45 -3.97 -37.31
CA LEU A 224 -8.53 -3.00 -37.94
C LEU A 224 -7.76 -3.64 -39.11
N GLU A 225 -7.42 -2.82 -40.11
CA GLU A 225 -6.51 -3.22 -41.18
C GLU A 225 -5.12 -3.63 -40.64
N GLN A 226 -4.41 -4.49 -41.36
CA GLN A 226 -3.16 -5.10 -40.89
C GLN A 226 -2.10 -4.06 -40.48
N GLN A 227 -1.99 -2.95 -41.20
CA GLN A 227 -1.05 -1.87 -40.87
C GLN A 227 -1.41 -1.17 -39.56
N ASP A 228 -2.69 -0.92 -39.32
CA ASP A 228 -3.16 -0.26 -38.10
C ASP A 228 -3.11 -1.19 -36.89
N ARG A 229 -3.30 -2.50 -37.10
CA ARG A 229 -3.03 -3.52 -36.09
C ARG A 229 -1.55 -3.51 -35.68
N LEU A 230 -0.62 -3.44 -36.63
CA LEU A 230 0.81 -3.35 -36.33
C LEU A 230 1.16 -2.07 -35.56
N LYS A 231 0.59 -0.92 -35.93
CA LYS A 231 0.75 0.34 -35.18
C LYS A 231 0.21 0.21 -33.75
N HIS A 232 -0.97 -0.37 -33.58
CA HIS A 232 -1.59 -0.58 -32.28
C HIS A 232 -0.78 -1.55 -31.39
N VAL A 233 -0.29 -2.66 -31.94
CA VAL A 233 0.62 -3.59 -31.23
C VAL A 233 1.92 -2.89 -30.82
N LYS A 234 2.53 -2.09 -31.71
CA LYS A 234 3.73 -1.29 -31.37
C LYS A 234 3.45 -0.30 -30.23
N ARG A 235 2.29 0.34 -30.20
CA ARG A 235 1.86 1.22 -29.10
C ARG A 235 1.69 0.45 -27.80
N MET A 236 1.02 -0.70 -27.83
CA MET A 236 0.90 -1.57 -26.66
C MET A 236 2.27 -1.96 -26.11
N HIS A 237 3.27 -2.25 -26.96
CA HIS A 237 4.62 -2.59 -26.49
C HIS A 237 5.35 -1.44 -25.76
N LYS A 238 4.97 -0.18 -26.02
CA LYS A 238 5.58 0.99 -25.36
C LYS A 238 5.05 1.25 -23.97
N ALA A 239 3.80 0.88 -23.69
CA ALA A 239 3.23 1.01 -22.35
C ALA A 239 3.80 -0.07 -21.42
N PRO A 240 3.97 0.23 -20.12
CA PRO A 240 4.45 -0.75 -19.15
C PRO A 240 3.63 -2.05 -19.19
N LYS A 241 4.31 -3.18 -19.00
CA LYS A 241 3.66 -4.47 -18.69
C LYS A 241 3.33 -4.51 -17.20
N SER A 242 2.40 -5.37 -16.79
CA SER A 242 2.22 -5.68 -15.36
C SER A 242 3.42 -6.46 -14.82
N TYR A 243 3.61 -6.39 -13.50
CA TYR A 243 4.60 -7.21 -12.79
C TYR A 243 3.88 -8.16 -11.84
N ASN A 244 4.04 -9.47 -12.01
CA ASN A 244 3.41 -10.43 -11.11
C ASN A 244 4.33 -10.75 -9.92
N ILE A 245 3.97 -10.30 -8.72
CA ILE A 245 4.79 -10.46 -7.52
C ILE A 245 5.02 -11.93 -7.14
N TYR A 246 4.06 -12.82 -7.45
CA TYR A 246 4.17 -14.25 -7.13
C TYR A 246 5.15 -15.00 -8.04
N LYS A 247 5.56 -14.41 -9.17
CA LYS A 247 6.59 -14.99 -10.05
C LYS A 247 8.01 -14.71 -9.57
N LYS A 248 8.19 -13.75 -8.65
CA LYS A 248 9.50 -13.40 -8.09
C LYS A 248 9.90 -14.44 -7.03
N SER A 249 11.13 -14.94 -7.10
CA SER A 249 11.71 -15.73 -6.00
C SER A 249 11.79 -14.87 -4.74
N PRO A 250 11.42 -15.40 -3.55
CA PRO A 250 11.50 -14.63 -2.31
C PRO A 250 12.90 -14.09 -2.05
N ASP A 251 13.00 -12.84 -1.58
CA ASP A 251 14.28 -12.26 -1.14
C ASP A 251 14.84 -12.99 0.08
N PHE A 252 13.96 -13.59 0.88
CA PHE A 252 14.31 -14.44 1.99
C PHE A 252 13.28 -15.56 2.15
N LYS A 253 13.75 -16.76 2.47
CA LYS A 253 12.91 -17.92 2.79
C LYS A 253 13.68 -18.87 3.72
N ASN A 254 13.01 -19.36 4.75
CA ASN A 254 13.45 -20.49 5.57
C ASN A 254 12.24 -21.37 5.95
N ASN A 255 12.40 -22.26 6.92
CA ASN A 255 11.33 -23.18 7.35
C ASN A 255 10.14 -22.47 8.03
N TYR A 256 10.30 -21.20 8.42
CA TYR A 256 9.32 -20.45 9.19
C TYR A 256 8.55 -19.42 8.35
N GLY A 257 8.90 -19.29 7.07
CA GLY A 257 8.21 -18.38 6.18
C GLY A 257 9.07 -17.84 5.05
N TRP A 258 8.55 -16.80 4.41
CA TRP A 258 9.26 -16.08 3.35
C TRP A 258 8.79 -14.64 3.23
N ARG A 259 9.64 -13.81 2.62
CA ARG A 259 9.30 -12.44 2.23
C ARG A 259 9.85 -12.10 0.86
N THR A 260 9.16 -11.23 0.15
CA THR A 260 9.60 -10.66 -1.12
C THR A 260 9.17 -9.21 -1.22
N GLU A 261 10.01 -8.37 -1.78
CA GLU A 261 9.77 -6.95 -2.06
C GLU A 261 10.01 -6.71 -3.56
N VAL A 262 9.21 -5.84 -4.17
CA VAL A 262 9.41 -5.36 -5.54
C VAL A 262 9.54 -3.85 -5.46
N ASP A 263 10.63 -3.33 -6.01
CA ASP A 263 10.94 -1.91 -6.00
C ASP A 263 11.15 -1.34 -7.41
N GLY A 264 11.50 -0.06 -7.49
CA GLY A 264 11.69 0.64 -8.76
C GLY A 264 12.88 0.18 -9.61
N SER A 265 13.81 -0.59 -9.04
CA SER A 265 14.90 -1.23 -9.80
C SER A 265 14.42 -2.46 -10.58
N GLU A 266 13.40 -3.15 -10.09
CA GLU A 266 12.81 -4.33 -10.71
C GLU A 266 11.62 -3.98 -11.60
N TYR A 267 10.80 -3.01 -11.18
CA TYR A 267 9.62 -2.58 -11.90
C TYR A 267 9.58 -1.05 -12.01
N LYS A 268 10.05 -0.52 -13.15
CA LYS A 268 10.21 0.92 -13.39
C LYS A 268 8.97 1.79 -13.04
N PRO A 269 7.72 1.36 -13.29
CA PRO A 269 6.53 2.09 -12.84
C PRO A 269 6.51 2.40 -11.32
N LEU A 270 7.02 1.50 -10.47
CA LEU A 270 7.19 1.77 -9.04
C LEU A 270 8.22 2.86 -8.77
N LYS A 271 9.28 2.94 -9.58
CA LYS A 271 10.25 4.04 -9.53
C LYS A 271 9.59 5.40 -9.74
N ASN A 272 8.73 5.48 -10.76
CA ASN A 272 8.02 6.71 -11.11
C ASN A 272 7.03 7.13 -10.01
N ALA A 273 6.35 6.17 -9.37
CA ALA A 273 5.44 6.43 -8.25
C ALA A 273 6.18 6.73 -6.92
N GLY A 274 7.46 6.37 -6.80
CA GLY A 274 8.17 6.49 -5.54
C GLY A 274 7.63 5.56 -4.44
N ILE A 275 7.07 4.41 -4.83
CA ILE A 275 6.43 3.43 -3.93
C ILE A 275 7.02 2.04 -4.20
N GLY A 276 7.15 1.22 -3.16
CA GLY A 276 7.45 -0.20 -3.27
C GLY A 276 6.25 -1.06 -2.86
N ILE A 277 6.30 -2.35 -3.15
CA ILE A 277 5.29 -3.33 -2.72
C ILE A 277 5.99 -4.57 -2.19
N PHE A 278 5.47 -5.17 -1.13
CA PHE A 278 6.05 -6.36 -0.53
C PHE A 278 4.98 -7.35 -0.08
N LEU A 279 5.40 -8.59 0.10
CA LEU A 279 4.56 -9.67 0.57
C LEU A 279 5.35 -10.53 1.55
N VAL A 280 4.72 -10.85 2.68
CA VAL A 280 5.28 -11.69 3.73
C VAL A 280 4.33 -12.83 4.02
N ASN A 281 4.88 -14.01 4.27
CA ASN A 281 4.15 -15.17 4.77
C ASN A 281 4.92 -15.78 5.93
N LEU A 282 4.32 -15.74 7.11
CA LEU A 282 4.82 -16.36 8.32
C LEU A 282 4.03 -17.65 8.57
N THR A 283 4.71 -18.76 8.84
CA THR A 283 4.03 -19.99 9.27
C THR A 283 3.49 -19.82 10.69
N ALA A 284 2.51 -20.64 11.09
CA ALA A 284 2.03 -20.63 12.47
C ALA A 284 3.20 -20.80 13.46
N GLY A 285 3.18 -20.04 14.54
CA GLY A 285 4.24 -20.06 15.56
C GLY A 285 5.59 -19.53 15.06
N SER A 286 5.62 -18.63 14.08
CA SER A 286 6.83 -17.92 13.64
C SER A 286 6.73 -16.41 13.80
N MET A 287 7.86 -15.70 13.75
CA MET A 287 7.89 -14.25 13.79
C MET A 287 8.85 -13.67 12.74
N LEU A 288 8.48 -12.56 12.11
CA LEU A 288 9.46 -11.68 11.49
C LEU A 288 10.21 -10.96 12.62
N ALA A 289 11.51 -11.18 12.72
CA ALA A 289 12.34 -10.75 13.83
C ALA A 289 12.25 -9.24 14.07
N PRO A 290 12.48 -8.75 15.30
CA PRO A 290 12.51 -7.31 15.59
C PRO A 290 13.46 -6.58 14.66
N HIS A 291 12.95 -5.57 13.96
CA HIS A 291 13.69 -4.82 12.95
C HIS A 291 13.20 -3.39 12.84
N LEU A 292 13.93 -2.58 12.07
CA LEU A 292 13.49 -1.26 11.65
C LEU A 292 13.76 -1.04 10.16
N ASN A 293 13.02 -0.09 9.59
CA ASN A 293 13.15 0.31 8.21
C ASN A 293 13.81 1.67 8.09
N PRO A 294 15.00 1.77 7.45
CA PRO A 294 15.72 3.04 7.37
C PRO A 294 15.15 3.98 6.29
N ARG A 295 14.44 3.44 5.28
CA ARG A 295 14.09 4.19 4.07
C ARG A 295 12.60 4.43 3.86
N ALA A 296 11.74 3.61 4.45
CA ALA A 296 10.32 3.65 4.13
C ALA A 296 9.43 3.45 5.35
N THR A 297 8.28 4.11 5.29
CA THR A 297 7.08 3.75 6.04
C THR A 297 6.42 2.58 5.33
N GLU A 298 5.95 1.59 6.09
CA GLU A 298 5.24 0.42 5.56
C GLU A 298 3.75 0.48 5.92
N TYR A 299 2.88 0.22 4.94
CA TYR A 299 1.44 0.04 5.11
C TYR A 299 1.11 -1.41 4.78
N SER A 300 0.64 -2.19 5.75
CA SER A 300 0.46 -3.64 5.65
C SER A 300 -0.99 -4.04 5.84
N ILE A 301 -1.52 -4.83 4.91
CA ILE A 301 -2.86 -5.39 4.88
C ILE A 301 -2.75 -6.90 5.11
N VAL A 302 -3.44 -7.41 6.13
CA VAL A 302 -3.49 -8.84 6.40
C VAL A 302 -4.37 -9.54 5.35
N LEU A 303 -3.76 -10.44 4.59
CA LEU A 303 -4.43 -11.18 3.52
C LEU A 303 -4.97 -12.54 3.95
N ARG A 304 -4.38 -13.16 4.98
CA ARG A 304 -4.81 -14.46 5.49
C ARG A 304 -4.28 -14.71 6.89
N GLY A 305 -5.14 -15.33 7.69
CA GLY A 305 -4.82 -15.80 9.04
C GLY A 305 -4.65 -14.64 10.01
N SER A 306 -3.79 -14.82 11.01
CA SER A 306 -3.78 -13.92 12.15
C SER A 306 -2.44 -13.91 12.91
N GLY A 307 -2.16 -12.79 13.56
CA GLY A 307 -0.92 -12.59 14.30
C GLY A 307 -0.93 -11.34 15.16
N ARG A 308 0.13 -11.16 15.93
CA ARG A 308 0.36 -10.02 16.81
C ARG A 308 1.43 -9.11 16.20
N VAL A 309 1.23 -7.80 16.27
CA VAL A 309 2.18 -6.79 15.81
C VAL A 309 2.60 -5.95 17.00
N GLN A 310 3.91 -5.80 17.19
CA GLN A 310 4.49 -4.94 18.22
C GLN A 310 5.29 -3.83 17.58
N VAL A 311 5.10 -2.60 18.05
CA VAL A 311 5.84 -1.41 17.60
C VAL A 311 6.38 -0.69 18.83
N VAL A 312 7.59 -0.13 18.73
CA VAL A 312 8.31 0.50 19.83
C VAL A 312 8.59 1.97 19.50
N TYR A 313 8.40 2.85 20.48
CA TYR A 313 8.75 4.27 20.36
C TYR A 313 10.27 4.49 20.41
N PRO A 314 10.79 5.62 19.91
CA PRO A 314 12.23 5.93 19.96
C PRO A 314 12.85 5.93 21.38
N ASN A 315 12.04 6.16 22.41
CA ASN A 315 12.47 6.10 23.82
C ASN A 315 12.53 4.66 24.38
N GLY A 316 12.20 3.64 23.59
CA GLY A 316 12.19 2.23 23.97
C GLY A 316 10.89 1.72 24.61
N THR A 317 9.89 2.57 24.84
CA THR A 317 8.59 2.12 25.38
C THR A 317 7.73 1.49 24.29
N LEU A 318 6.92 0.48 24.65
CA LEU A 318 6.00 -0.19 23.74
C LEU A 318 4.93 0.80 23.24
N ALA A 319 4.89 1.00 21.92
CA ALA A 319 4.00 1.95 21.26
C ALA A 319 2.68 1.30 20.84
N MET A 320 2.75 0.09 20.29
CA MET A 320 1.60 -0.73 19.94
C MET A 320 1.90 -2.18 20.28
N ASP A 321 0.87 -2.88 20.74
CA ASP A 321 0.89 -4.32 20.87
C ASP A 321 -0.51 -4.88 20.64
N THR A 322 -0.78 -5.34 19.41
CA THR A 322 -2.15 -5.67 19.02
C THR A 322 -2.22 -6.86 18.10
N TYR A 323 -3.34 -7.57 18.18
CA TYR A 323 -3.69 -8.66 17.30
C TYR A 323 -4.30 -8.12 15.99
N ALA A 324 -3.85 -8.65 14.86
CA ALA A 324 -4.35 -8.34 13.54
C ALA A 324 -4.78 -9.65 12.84
N LYS A 325 -5.93 -9.61 12.18
CA LYS A 325 -6.52 -10.71 11.41
C LYS A 325 -6.81 -10.25 9.98
N GLU A 326 -7.20 -11.20 9.13
CA GLU A 326 -7.55 -10.92 7.73
C GLU A 326 -8.47 -9.70 7.57
N GLY A 327 -8.06 -8.80 6.67
CA GLY A 327 -8.73 -7.52 6.42
C GLY A 327 -8.21 -6.35 7.26
N ASP A 328 -7.57 -6.61 8.41
CA ASP A 328 -6.98 -5.54 9.23
C ASP A 328 -5.79 -4.91 8.52
N MET A 329 -5.57 -3.63 8.80
CA MET A 329 -4.44 -2.89 8.26
C MET A 329 -3.69 -2.19 9.39
N PHE A 330 -2.36 -2.22 9.28
CA PHE A 330 -1.47 -1.50 10.17
C PHE A 330 -0.39 -0.79 9.38
N TRP A 331 0.21 0.25 9.96
CA TRP A 331 1.33 0.95 9.35
C TRP A 331 2.43 1.19 10.36
N VAL A 332 3.67 1.22 9.88
CA VAL A 332 4.85 1.45 10.71
C VAL A 332 5.73 2.50 10.04
N PRO A 333 5.93 3.68 10.67
CA PRO A 333 6.82 4.71 10.17
C PRO A 333 8.27 4.21 10.06
N ARG A 334 9.03 4.80 9.13
CA ARG A 334 10.49 4.61 9.09
C ARG A 334 11.11 4.82 10.48
N TYR A 335 12.13 4.02 10.79
CA TYR A 335 12.90 4.01 12.04
C TYR A 335 12.25 3.42 13.28
N PHE A 336 10.93 3.24 13.32
CA PHE A 336 10.27 2.62 14.46
C PHE A 336 10.64 1.12 14.50
N PRO A 337 11.19 0.59 15.61
CA PRO A 337 11.41 -0.84 15.75
C PRO A 337 10.08 -1.58 15.90
N PHE A 338 9.97 -2.73 15.25
CA PHE A 338 8.73 -3.51 15.24
C PHE A 338 8.98 -4.99 14.92
N CYS A 339 8.00 -5.83 15.22
CA CYS A 339 7.97 -7.23 14.81
C CYS A 339 6.54 -7.68 14.50
N GLN A 340 6.43 -8.78 13.75
CA GLN A 340 5.17 -9.43 13.44
C GLN A 340 5.28 -10.89 13.83
N ILE A 341 4.28 -11.37 14.54
CA ILE A 341 4.30 -12.66 15.23
C ILE A 341 3.06 -13.41 14.76
N ALA A 342 3.23 -14.49 14.00
CA ALA A 342 2.10 -15.34 13.62
C ALA A 342 1.52 -16.03 14.86
N SER A 343 0.20 -16.23 14.87
CA SER A 343 -0.45 -17.01 15.91
C SER A 343 0.08 -18.45 15.93
N LYS A 344 -0.08 -19.15 17.05
CA LYS A 344 0.38 -20.56 17.17
C LYS A 344 -0.42 -21.52 16.28
N SER A 345 -1.63 -21.14 15.87
CA SER A 345 -2.57 -22.00 15.12
C SER A 345 -2.73 -21.63 13.65
N GLU A 346 -2.41 -20.41 13.25
CA GLU A 346 -2.65 -19.92 11.88
C GLU A 346 -1.41 -19.23 11.30
N PRO A 347 -1.21 -19.28 9.97
CA PRO A 347 -0.20 -18.45 9.34
C PRO A 347 -0.55 -16.96 9.46
N PHE A 348 0.43 -16.10 9.27
CA PHE A 348 0.22 -14.66 9.16
C PHE A 348 0.79 -14.14 7.83
N LYS A 349 -0.11 -13.96 6.86
CA LYS A 349 0.25 -13.51 5.50
C LYS A 349 -0.29 -12.10 5.27
N PHE A 350 0.59 -11.18 4.88
CA PHE A 350 0.23 -9.79 4.64
C PHE A 350 0.97 -9.21 3.44
N LEU A 351 0.26 -8.36 2.69
CA LEU A 351 0.78 -7.54 1.60
C LEU A 351 1.01 -6.14 2.15
N GLY A 352 2.03 -5.44 1.70
CA GLY A 352 2.13 -4.03 2.00
C GLY A 352 2.73 -3.17 0.91
N PHE A 353 2.55 -1.87 1.06
CA PHE A 353 3.16 -0.84 0.23
C PHE A 353 4.17 -0.06 1.07
N THR A 354 5.25 0.37 0.45
CA THR A 354 6.28 1.19 1.09
C THR A 354 6.30 2.57 0.47
N THR A 355 6.59 3.60 1.26
CA THR A 355 6.72 4.98 0.77
C THR A 355 8.04 5.27 0.04
N SER A 356 8.76 4.22 -0.39
CA SER A 356 10.01 4.33 -1.13
C SER A 356 10.07 3.33 -2.27
N SER A 357 10.47 3.79 -3.46
CA SER A 357 10.74 2.92 -4.60
C SER A 357 12.16 2.35 -4.63
N HIS A 358 12.94 2.56 -3.56
CA HIS A 358 14.27 1.98 -3.41
C HIS A 358 14.24 0.82 -2.42
N LYS A 359 15.04 -0.22 -2.68
CA LYS A 359 15.23 -1.35 -1.78
C LYS A 359 15.37 -0.89 -0.33
N ASN A 360 14.43 -1.24 0.53
CA ASN A 360 14.35 -0.70 1.87
C ASN A 360 15.53 -1.17 2.75
N ARG A 361 15.98 -2.42 2.57
CA ARG A 361 17.05 -3.09 3.36
C ARG A 361 16.80 -3.00 4.88
N PRO A 362 15.79 -3.72 5.40
CA PRO A 362 15.49 -3.69 6.83
C PRO A 362 16.67 -4.12 7.70
N GLN A 363 16.82 -3.45 8.84
CA GLN A 363 17.87 -3.75 9.80
C GLN A 363 17.29 -4.58 10.94
N PHE A 364 17.60 -5.87 10.94
CA PHE A 364 17.18 -6.79 12.00
C PHE A 364 18.03 -6.56 13.25
N LEU A 365 17.38 -6.44 14.41
CA LEU A 365 18.03 -6.22 15.69
C LEU A 365 18.53 -7.55 16.29
N VAL A 366 17.78 -8.63 16.09
CA VAL A 366 18.04 -9.97 16.64
C VAL A 366 18.04 -11.04 15.55
N GLY A 367 18.77 -12.13 15.76
CA GLY A 367 18.94 -13.24 14.80
C GLY A 367 20.37 -13.35 14.26
N ALA A 368 20.67 -14.43 13.53
CA ALA A 368 22.03 -14.75 13.10
C ALA A 368 22.68 -13.71 12.17
N ASN A 369 21.88 -12.93 11.45
CA ASN A 369 22.34 -11.85 10.55
C ASN A 369 21.91 -10.46 11.04
N SER A 370 21.85 -10.25 12.36
CA SER A 370 21.35 -9.01 12.96
C SER A 370 22.44 -7.97 13.25
N LEU A 371 22.00 -6.75 13.58
CA LEU A 371 22.86 -5.68 14.08
C LEU A 371 23.63 -6.10 15.34
N LEU A 372 22.97 -6.75 16.30
CA LEU A 372 23.66 -7.25 17.50
C LEU A 372 24.72 -8.31 17.16
N HIS A 373 24.47 -9.17 16.18
CA HIS A 373 25.47 -10.13 15.71
C HIS A 373 26.67 -9.44 15.04
N THR A 374 26.40 -8.41 14.24
CA THR A 374 27.44 -7.59 13.58
C THR A 374 28.29 -6.82 14.59
N LEU A 375 27.66 -6.31 15.65
CA LEU A 375 28.30 -5.52 16.71
C LEU A 375 28.84 -6.37 17.86
N ASN A 376 29.02 -7.68 17.71
CA ASN A 376 29.45 -8.59 18.79
C ASN A 376 30.94 -8.41 19.18
N ASN A 377 31.27 -7.24 19.72
CA ASN A 377 32.59 -6.77 20.10
C ASN A 377 32.65 -6.42 21.61
N LEU A 378 33.74 -5.81 22.06
CA LEU A 378 33.91 -5.45 23.48
C LEU A 378 33.02 -4.27 23.87
N GLU A 379 32.87 -3.31 22.96
CA GLU A 379 32.09 -2.09 23.14
C GLU A 379 30.60 -2.40 23.35
N LEU A 380 30.07 -3.41 22.66
CA LEU A 380 28.70 -3.89 22.90
C LEU A 380 28.57 -4.53 24.28
N ALA A 381 29.59 -5.27 24.75
CA ALA A 381 29.57 -5.86 26.09
C ALA A 381 29.52 -4.76 27.17
N ASP A 382 30.31 -3.70 27.00
CA ASP A 382 30.31 -2.52 27.87
C ASP A 382 28.97 -1.78 27.82
N ALA A 383 28.39 -1.62 26.64
CA ALA A 383 27.07 -0.99 26.47
C ALA A 383 25.95 -1.77 27.19
N PHE A 384 26.06 -3.10 27.29
CA PHE A 384 25.12 -3.94 28.04
C PHE A 384 25.51 -4.09 29.52
N GLY A 385 26.67 -3.59 29.96
CA GLY A 385 27.16 -3.75 31.32
C GLY A 385 27.43 -5.22 31.71
N VAL A 386 27.79 -6.07 30.74
CA VAL A 386 28.00 -7.52 30.96
C VAL A 386 29.32 -8.00 30.35
N SER A 387 29.79 -9.18 30.76
CA SER A 387 30.98 -9.76 30.16
C SER A 387 30.78 -10.14 28.69
N LYS A 388 31.84 -10.01 27.87
CA LYS A 388 31.86 -10.44 26.45
C LYS A 388 31.35 -11.87 26.28
N LYS A 389 31.71 -12.77 27.19
CA LYS A 389 31.26 -14.17 27.15
C LYS A 389 29.74 -14.30 27.34
N ARG A 390 29.14 -13.48 28.22
CA ARG A 390 27.70 -13.50 28.49
C ARG A 390 26.91 -12.95 27.30
N ILE A 391 27.29 -11.78 26.77
CA ILE A 391 26.58 -11.19 25.61
C ILE A 391 26.73 -12.05 24.36
N ARG A 392 27.92 -12.62 24.11
CA ARG A 392 28.14 -13.53 22.98
C ARG A 392 27.29 -14.79 23.06
N ARG A 393 27.08 -15.35 24.26
CA ARG A 393 26.16 -16.49 24.45
C ARG A 393 24.71 -16.11 24.12
N LEU A 394 24.26 -14.93 24.52
CA LEU A 394 22.91 -14.45 24.22
C LEU A 394 22.71 -14.24 22.71
N ILE A 395 23.63 -13.52 22.07
CA ILE A 395 23.56 -13.23 20.62
C ILE A 395 23.57 -14.53 19.81
N ASN A 396 24.41 -15.49 20.19
CA ASN A 396 24.56 -16.76 19.46
C ASN A 396 23.47 -17.80 19.79
N ALA A 397 22.53 -17.50 20.68
CA ALA A 397 21.47 -18.44 21.06
C ALA A 397 20.40 -18.60 19.96
N GLN A 398 20.24 -17.60 19.09
CA GLN A 398 19.33 -17.66 17.95
C GLN A 398 20.13 -17.96 16.67
N HIS A 399 19.88 -19.13 16.08
CA HIS A 399 20.57 -19.59 14.87
C HIS A 399 19.85 -19.20 13.57
N GLU A 400 18.58 -18.83 13.65
CA GLU A 400 17.80 -18.37 12.50
C GLU A 400 18.01 -16.88 12.24
N SER A 401 17.73 -16.46 11.00
CA SER A 401 17.79 -15.06 10.59
C SER A 401 16.47 -14.63 9.98
N VAL A 402 16.13 -13.34 10.09
CA VAL A 402 14.95 -12.70 9.49
C VAL A 402 13.61 -13.23 10.01
N ILE A 403 13.27 -14.50 9.76
CA ILE A 403 12.06 -15.15 10.30
C ILE A 403 12.48 -16.23 11.30
N LEU A 404 12.01 -16.12 12.53
CA LEU A 404 12.41 -16.93 13.67
C LEU A 404 11.25 -17.82 14.15
N PRO A 405 11.52 -19.01 14.73
CA PRO A 405 10.51 -19.76 15.47
C PRO A 405 10.13 -19.04 16.76
N LEU A 406 8.85 -19.08 17.15
CA LEU A 406 8.48 -18.82 18.53
C LEU A 406 8.94 -19.99 19.41
N SER A 407 9.54 -19.68 20.56
CA SER A 407 9.92 -20.69 21.52
C SER A 407 8.68 -21.29 22.18
N SER A 408 8.74 -22.60 22.46
CA SER A 408 7.78 -23.32 23.32
C SER A 408 7.78 -22.83 24.78
N LEU A 409 8.68 -21.91 25.15
CA LEU A 409 8.80 -21.33 26.49
C LEU A 409 7.72 -20.26 26.79
N THR A 410 6.83 -19.97 25.82
CA THR A 410 5.82 -18.89 25.88
C THR A 410 4.41 -19.39 26.18
N ASP A 411 4.23 -20.64 26.64
CA ASP A 411 2.90 -21.22 26.87
C ASP A 411 2.15 -20.67 28.10
N ASP A 412 2.78 -19.84 28.94
CA ASP A 412 2.16 -19.32 30.17
C ASP A 412 1.36 -18.01 30.03
N ASP A 413 1.55 -17.21 28.97
CA ASP A 413 0.91 -15.89 28.86
C ASP A 413 -0.45 -15.87 28.14
N ASP A 414 -0.71 -16.82 27.22
CA ASP A 414 -2.00 -16.87 26.49
C ASP A 414 -3.19 -17.27 27.38
N LYS A 415 -2.95 -17.83 28.58
CA LYS A 415 -4.01 -18.19 29.53
C LYS A 415 -4.51 -17.02 30.38
N LYS A 416 -3.78 -15.92 30.48
CA LYS A 416 -4.15 -14.80 31.36
C LYS A 416 -5.09 -13.77 30.74
N ASN A 417 -5.16 -13.66 29.41
CA ASN A 417 -6.02 -12.68 28.73
C ASN A 417 -7.41 -13.21 28.34
N LYS A 418 -7.83 -14.38 28.84
CA LYS A 418 -9.19 -14.92 28.64
C LYS A 418 -10.17 -14.62 29.78
N VAL A 419 -9.74 -13.88 30.80
CA VAL A 419 -10.64 -13.42 31.87
C VAL A 419 -10.97 -11.95 31.59
N PHE A 420 -12.25 -11.60 31.62
CA PHE A 420 -12.87 -10.33 31.23
C PHE A 420 -13.32 -10.21 29.76
N ALA A 421 -14.27 -11.06 29.40
CA ALA A 421 -15.39 -10.64 28.56
C ALA A 421 -16.68 -11.18 29.21
N PHE A 422 -17.46 -10.28 29.81
CA PHE A 422 -18.89 -10.44 30.06
C PHE A 422 -19.61 -9.36 29.27
#